data_AF-A0A075KGT4-F1
#
_entry.id   AF-A0A075KGT4-F1
#
_cell.length_a   1.000
_cell.length_b   1.000
_cell.length_c   1.000
_cell.angle_alpha   90.00
_cell.angle_beta   90.00
_cell.angle_gamma   90.00
#
_symmetry.space_group_name_H-M   'P 1'
#
loop_
_entity.id
_entity.type
_entity.pdbx_description
1 polymer ?
#
loop_
_entity_poly.entity_id
_entity_poly.type
_entity_poly.pdbx_seq_one_letter_code
_entity_poly.pdbx_strand_id
1 'polypeptide(L)'
;MLRLERKDQIFVGVDNIVKKQSIGNEFILWTLLVCVLPFIGGGLYLEQVITKQVHENFEYQTYEILSKIHNKINDGTIKLAYEAISLLAMDDRTSDLATIVGERQIVGPEMIDSKMYHFFTNYSSIFPHMLGLGLGSQQGGYFEYPSFFSESGYDPRSRMWYQEAVKHRGKAYLTEPYFMQTTGEMVVSVARTVERDNRIIGVVVAGWNVEDLKKEIEQFGVGTSGYVIMLSQNNKMIISPNTVNG
;
A
#
# COMPACT_ATOMS: atom_id res chain seq x y z
N MET A 1 111.31 -20.41 -44.37
CA MET A 1 111.68 -21.20 -43.19
C MET A 1 111.25 -20.41 -41.96
N LEU A 2 110.61 -21.05 -40.97
CA LEU A 2 109.98 -20.49 -39.72
C LEU A 2 108.60 -19.83 -39.97
N ARG A 3 107.41 -20.34 -39.60
CA ARG A 3 106.80 -21.16 -38.51
C ARG A 3 106.32 -20.35 -37.28
N LEU A 4 104.99 -20.41 -37.04
CA LEU A 4 104.18 -20.13 -35.82
C LEU A 4 103.95 -18.63 -35.50
N GLU A 5 102.79 -18.16 -35.02
CA GLU A 5 101.84 -18.77 -34.08
C GLU A 5 100.43 -18.11 -34.09
N ARG A 6 99.51 -18.78 -33.37
CA ARG A 6 98.04 -18.74 -33.33
C ARG A 6 97.47 -17.64 -32.41
N LYS A 7 96.25 -17.13 -32.65
CA LYS A 7 95.16 -17.06 -31.64
C LYS A 7 93.81 -16.56 -32.17
N ASP A 8 92.79 -17.26 -31.72
CA ASP A 8 91.37 -17.18 -32.01
C ASP A 8 90.72 -15.88 -31.50
N GLN A 9 89.75 -15.33 -32.24
CA GLN A 9 88.60 -14.66 -31.64
C GLN A 9 87.30 -14.94 -32.41
N ILE A 10 86.43 -15.62 -31.68
CA ILE A 10 85.03 -15.95 -31.94
C ILE A 10 84.20 -14.68 -31.71
N PHE A 11 83.38 -14.26 -32.67
CA PHE A 11 82.20 -13.40 -32.45
C PHE A 11 81.12 -13.87 -33.43
N VAL A 12 80.36 -14.89 -33.04
CA VAL A 12 78.98 -14.76 -32.50
C VAL A 12 78.12 -13.92 -33.43
N GLY A 13 77.30 -14.62 -34.22
CA GLY A 13 76.21 -14.02 -34.96
C GLY A 13 75.32 -13.23 -34.03
N VAL A 14 75.19 -11.95 -34.33
CA VAL A 14 74.06 -11.15 -33.87
C VAL A 14 73.11 -11.11 -35.05
N ASP A 15 72.31 -12.17 -35.18
CA ASP A 15 71.10 -12.11 -35.97
C ASP A 15 70.21 -11.03 -35.33
N ASN A 16 70.24 -9.85 -35.92
CA ASN A 16 69.31 -8.78 -35.64
C ASN A 16 67.91 -9.29 -36.01
N ILE A 17 67.19 -9.84 -35.03
CA ILE A 17 65.74 -10.03 -35.09
C ILE A 17 65.10 -8.64 -34.96
N VAL A 18 65.24 -7.82 -36.00
CA VAL A 18 64.32 -6.71 -36.23
C VAL A 18 63.01 -7.37 -36.65
N LYS A 19 62.04 -7.42 -35.73
CA LYS A 19 60.65 -7.75 -36.04
C LYS A 19 60.19 -6.79 -37.15
N LYS A 20 60.27 -7.24 -38.41
CA LYS A 20 59.72 -6.53 -39.56
C LYS A 20 58.20 -6.51 -39.36
N GLN A 21 57.66 -5.43 -38.80
CA GLN A 21 56.22 -5.25 -38.72
C GLN A 21 55.71 -5.21 -40.17
N SER A 22 54.95 -6.25 -40.54
CA SER A 22 54.36 -6.36 -41.86
C SER A 22 53.32 -5.25 -42.01
N ILE A 23 53.44 -4.42 -43.05
CA ILE A 23 52.49 -3.35 -43.42
C ILE A 23 51.05 -3.89 -43.49
N GLY A 24 50.89 -5.18 -43.84
CA GLY A 24 49.61 -5.88 -43.82
C GLY A 24 48.98 -5.99 -42.43
N ASN A 25 49.77 -6.16 -41.36
CA ASN A 25 49.23 -6.27 -40.00
C ASN A 25 48.71 -4.93 -39.48
N GLU A 26 49.34 -3.81 -39.84
CA GLU A 26 48.82 -2.47 -39.54
C GLU A 26 47.51 -2.21 -40.26
N PHE A 27 47.42 -2.55 -41.56
CA PHE A 27 46.20 -2.37 -42.34
C PHE A 27 45.03 -3.23 -41.81
N ILE A 28 45.33 -4.46 -41.39
CA ILE A 28 44.35 -5.34 -40.74
C ILE A 28 43.87 -4.75 -39.41
N LEU A 29 44.77 -4.20 -38.59
CA LEU A 29 44.40 -3.55 -37.32
C LEU A 29 43.47 -2.35 -37.52
N TRP A 30 43.75 -1.49 -38.50
CA TRP A 30 42.92 -0.33 -38.81
C TRP A 30 41.54 -0.71 -39.33
N THR A 31 41.45 -1.70 -40.23
CA THR A 31 40.15 -2.18 -40.71
C THR A 31 39.33 -2.84 -39.61
N LEU A 32 39.99 -3.56 -38.69
CA LEU A 32 39.33 -4.18 -37.53
C LEU A 32 38.83 -3.13 -36.53
N LEU A 33 39.61 -2.08 -36.26
CA LEU A 33 39.19 -0.94 -35.43
C LEU A 33 37.98 -0.21 -36.01
N VAL A 34 37.99 0.06 -37.31
CA VAL A 34 36.90 0.75 -38.02
C VAL A 34 35.60 -0.06 -38.00
N CYS A 35 35.68 -1.39 -38.00
CA CYS A 35 34.49 -2.24 -37.83
C CYS A 35 34.03 -2.30 -36.38
N VAL A 36 34.94 -2.47 -35.42
CA VAL A 36 34.57 -2.73 -34.02
C VAL A 36 34.03 -1.48 -33.32
N LEU A 37 34.57 -0.30 -33.59
CA LEU A 37 34.16 0.95 -32.93
C LEU A 37 32.67 1.30 -33.14
N PRO A 38 32.12 1.28 -34.38
CA PRO A 38 30.70 1.49 -34.62
C PRO A 38 29.79 0.44 -33.97
N PHE A 39 30.23 -0.82 -33.90
CA PHE A 39 29.47 -1.87 -33.20
C PHE A 39 29.39 -1.61 -31.70
N ILE A 40 30.51 -1.23 -31.07
CA ILE A 40 30.53 -0.87 -29.65
C ILE A 40 29.67 0.38 -29.41
N GLY A 41 29.85 1.43 -30.21
CA GLY A 41 29.08 2.67 -30.08
C GLY A 41 27.58 2.45 -30.31
N GLY A 42 27.22 1.67 -31.33
CA GLY A 42 25.84 1.28 -31.60
C GLY A 42 25.25 0.43 -30.48
N GLY A 43 26.01 -0.50 -29.91
CA GLY A 43 25.60 -1.31 -28.76
C GLY A 43 25.32 -0.45 -27.53
N LEU A 44 26.23 0.45 -27.16
CA LEU A 44 26.05 1.38 -26.04
C LEU A 44 24.86 2.32 -26.26
N TYR A 45 24.66 2.80 -27.49
CA TYR A 45 23.51 3.63 -27.84
C TYR A 45 22.20 2.83 -27.72
N LEU A 46 22.17 1.60 -28.23
CA LEU A 46 21.00 0.72 -28.15
C LEU A 46 20.65 0.39 -26.69
N GLU A 47 21.66 0.13 -25.86
CA GLU A 47 21.50 -0.09 -24.42
C GLU A 47 20.83 1.12 -23.75
N GLN A 48 21.31 2.33 -24.01
CA GLN A 48 20.69 3.55 -23.48
C GLN A 48 19.24 3.74 -23.93
N VAL A 49 18.94 3.51 -25.21
CA VAL A 49 17.58 3.63 -25.74
C VAL A 49 16.64 2.60 -25.11
N ILE A 50 17.08 1.34 -25.00
CA ILE A 50 16.29 0.27 -24.39
C ILE A 50 16.07 0.55 -22.91
N THR A 51 17.11 0.89 -22.15
CA THR A 51 16.98 1.19 -20.72
C THR A 51 16.05 2.36 -20.48
N LYS A 52 16.16 3.43 -21.28
CA LYS A 52 15.26 4.58 -21.20
C LYS A 52 13.81 4.19 -21.49
N GLN A 53 13.56 3.46 -22.58
CA GLN A 53 12.22 3.02 -22.95
C GLN A 53 11.60 2.10 -21.88
N VAL A 54 12.38 1.18 -21.32
CA VAL A 54 11.93 0.30 -20.24
C VAL A 54 11.57 1.11 -18.99
N HIS A 55 12.38 2.10 -18.63
CA HIS A 55 12.10 2.97 -17.48
C HIS A 55 10.82 3.79 -17.68
N GLU A 56 10.68 4.47 -18.83
CA GLU A 56 9.49 5.28 -19.15
C GLU A 56 8.22 4.42 -19.23
N ASN A 57 8.29 3.23 -19.83
CA ASN A 57 7.16 2.30 -19.87
C ASN A 57 6.77 1.83 -18.46
N PHE A 58 7.77 1.54 -17.61
CA PHE A 58 7.52 1.14 -16.23
C PHE A 58 6.90 2.26 -15.41
N GLU A 59 7.39 3.50 -15.55
CA GLU A 59 6.81 4.68 -14.89
C GLU A 59 5.36 4.91 -15.33
N TYR A 60 5.09 4.85 -16.64
CA TYR A 60 3.73 5.02 -17.18
C TYR A 60 2.76 3.96 -16.65
N GLN A 61 3.15 2.68 -16.71
CA GLN A 61 2.33 1.59 -16.20
C GLN A 61 2.08 1.71 -14.70
N THR A 62 3.12 2.04 -13.94
CA THR A 62 3.02 2.22 -12.48
C THR A 62 2.09 3.38 -12.16
N TYR A 63 2.19 4.50 -12.87
CA TYR A 63 1.30 5.64 -12.69
C TYR A 63 -0.16 5.31 -13.01
N GLU A 64 -0.42 4.58 -14.10
CA GLU A 64 -1.76 4.11 -14.43
C GLU A 64 -2.33 3.18 -13.35
N ILE A 65 -1.53 2.26 -12.83
CA ILE A 65 -1.94 1.35 -11.76
C ILE A 65 -2.23 2.14 -10.47
N LEU A 66 -1.30 3.01 -10.06
CA LEU A 66 -1.45 3.83 -8.86
C LEU A 66 -2.64 4.79 -8.95
N SER A 67 -2.90 5.38 -10.11
CA SER A 67 -4.06 6.25 -10.32
C SER A 67 -5.37 5.46 -10.27
N LYS A 68 -5.43 4.25 -10.84
CA LYS A 68 -6.59 3.36 -10.70
C LYS A 68 -6.84 2.97 -9.25
N ILE A 69 -5.79 2.62 -8.50
CA ILE A 69 -5.88 2.32 -7.07
C ILE A 69 -6.33 3.56 -6.28
N HIS A 70 -5.77 4.73 -6.57
CA HIS A 70 -6.16 5.98 -5.92
C HIS A 70 -7.65 6.28 -6.13
N ASN A 71 -8.11 6.25 -7.38
CA ASN A 71 -9.50 6.52 -7.71
C ASN A 71 -10.44 5.48 -7.08
N LYS A 72 -10.06 4.20 -7.09
CA LYS A 72 -10.90 3.12 -6.54
C LYS A 72 -10.92 3.14 -5.01
N ILE A 73 -9.76 3.17 -4.36
CA ILE A 73 -9.65 3.00 -2.91
C ILE A 73 -9.79 4.34 -2.19
N ASN A 74 -8.99 5.35 -2.55
CA ASN A 74 -9.03 6.63 -1.86
C ASN A 74 -10.37 7.34 -2.12
N ASP A 75 -10.70 7.56 -3.39
CA ASP A 75 -11.89 8.32 -3.75
C ASP A 75 -13.17 7.48 -3.64
N GLY A 76 -13.12 6.23 -4.11
CA GLY A 76 -14.27 5.34 -4.17
C GLY A 76 -14.63 4.62 -2.87
N THR A 77 -13.71 4.49 -1.92
CA THR A 77 -13.97 3.75 -0.66
C THR A 77 -13.74 4.64 0.56
N ILE A 78 -12.51 5.11 0.76
CA ILE A 78 -12.12 5.82 1.99
C ILE A 78 -12.81 7.18 2.09
N LYS A 79 -12.76 8.00 1.04
CA LYS A 79 -13.40 9.32 1.06
C LYS A 79 -14.92 9.22 1.23
N LEU A 80 -15.56 8.31 0.50
CA LEU A 80 -16.99 8.06 0.66
C LEU A 80 -17.33 7.63 2.09
N ALA A 81 -16.49 6.82 2.73
CA ALA A 81 -16.66 6.46 4.13
C ALA A 81 -16.53 7.64 5.10
N TYR A 82 -15.55 8.53 4.88
CA TYR A 82 -15.41 9.76 5.67
C TYR A 82 -16.67 10.62 5.59
N GLU A 83 -17.21 10.80 4.39
CA GLU A 83 -18.44 11.55 4.16
C GLU A 83 -19.65 10.84 4.79
N ALA A 84 -19.79 9.54 4.57
CA ALA A 84 -20.85 8.72 5.12
C ALA A 84 -20.89 8.79 6.66
N ILE A 85 -19.79 8.44 7.32
CA ILE A 85 -19.71 8.46 8.78
C ILE A 85 -19.89 9.88 9.33
N SER A 86 -19.46 10.91 8.60
CA SER A 86 -19.71 12.29 9.01
C SER A 86 -21.18 12.66 8.93
N LEU A 87 -21.88 12.30 7.85
CA LEU A 87 -23.32 12.52 7.71
C LEU A 87 -24.11 11.73 8.75
N LEU A 88 -23.75 10.45 8.94
CA LEU A 88 -24.42 9.58 9.91
C LEU A 88 -24.24 10.09 11.35
N ALA A 89 -23.04 10.52 11.73
CA ALA A 89 -22.76 11.05 13.07
C ALA A 89 -23.52 12.37 13.36
N MET A 90 -23.85 13.13 12.32
CA MET A 90 -24.62 14.37 12.41
C MET A 90 -26.13 14.16 12.31
N ASP A 91 -26.60 12.95 12.02
CA ASP A 91 -28.03 12.64 11.92
C ASP A 91 -28.67 12.53 13.31
N ASP A 92 -29.81 13.19 13.50
CA ASP A 92 -30.53 13.18 14.78
C ASP A 92 -30.90 11.75 15.21
N ARG A 93 -31.21 10.86 14.27
CA ARG A 93 -31.54 9.45 14.57
C ARG A 93 -30.36 8.71 15.18
N THR A 94 -29.14 9.07 14.81
CA THR A 94 -27.92 8.51 15.40
C THR A 94 -27.74 8.99 16.83
N SER A 95 -28.04 10.26 17.10
CA SER A 95 -28.01 10.79 18.45
C SER A 95 -29.11 10.19 19.35
N ASP A 96 -30.29 9.90 18.79
CA ASP A 96 -31.36 9.18 19.46
C ASP A 96 -30.96 7.73 19.74
N LEU A 97 -30.38 7.05 18.75
CA LEU A 97 -29.87 5.70 18.92
C LEU A 97 -28.82 5.65 20.03
N ALA A 98 -27.85 6.57 20.08
CA ALA A 98 -26.85 6.60 21.15
C ALA A 98 -27.47 6.71 22.55
N THR A 99 -28.55 7.49 22.67
CA THR A 99 -29.30 7.64 23.92
C THR A 99 -30.07 6.36 24.27
N ILE A 100 -30.69 5.72 23.28
CA ILE A 100 -31.41 4.45 23.43
C ILE A 100 -30.41 3.36 23.84
N VAL A 101 -29.29 3.23 23.14
CA VAL A 101 -28.24 2.25 23.44
C VAL A 101 -27.79 2.39 24.89
N GLY A 102 -27.46 3.60 25.36
CA GLY A 102 -27.16 3.81 26.78
C GLY A 102 -26.09 2.85 27.28
N GLU A 103 -26.39 2.04 28.30
CA GLU A 103 -25.53 0.97 28.82
C GLU A 103 -25.78 -0.42 28.18
N ARG A 104 -26.77 -0.53 27.29
CA ARG A 104 -27.26 -1.79 26.74
C ARG A 104 -26.39 -2.27 25.58
N GLN A 105 -26.15 -3.58 25.54
CA GLN A 105 -25.62 -4.26 24.36
C GLN A 105 -26.81 -4.67 23.48
N ILE A 106 -26.96 -4.03 22.33
CA ILE A 106 -28.04 -4.33 21.39
C ILE A 106 -27.60 -5.49 20.51
N VAL A 107 -28.19 -6.66 20.74
CA VAL A 107 -27.82 -7.90 20.05
C VAL A 107 -28.77 -8.28 18.91
N GLY A 108 -29.94 -7.64 18.84
CA GLY A 108 -30.96 -7.95 17.85
C GLY A 108 -31.93 -6.81 17.57
N PRO A 109 -32.65 -6.87 16.43
CA PRO A 109 -33.59 -5.85 16.00
C PRO A 109 -34.76 -5.63 16.97
N GLU A 110 -35.15 -6.65 17.74
CA GLU A 110 -36.25 -6.59 18.71
C GLU A 110 -36.02 -5.62 19.88
N MET A 111 -34.76 -5.23 20.12
CA MET A 111 -34.38 -4.34 21.22
C MET A 111 -34.47 -2.84 20.86
N ILE A 112 -34.69 -2.53 19.58
CA ILE A 112 -34.79 -1.16 19.05
C ILE A 112 -36.08 -1.06 18.20
N ASP A 113 -36.63 0.14 18.10
CA ASP A 113 -37.70 0.44 17.14
C ASP A 113 -37.34 0.01 15.70
N SER A 114 -38.30 -0.60 15.00
CA SER A 114 -38.07 -1.15 13.66
C SER A 114 -37.68 -0.09 12.64
N LYS A 115 -38.20 1.14 12.73
CA LYS A 115 -37.82 2.23 11.80
C LYS A 115 -36.37 2.63 12.01
N MET A 116 -35.93 2.68 13.26
CA MET A 116 -34.53 2.97 13.60
C MET A 116 -33.62 1.85 13.08
N TYR A 117 -33.96 0.59 13.35
CA TYR A 117 -33.19 -0.54 12.83
C TYR A 117 -33.10 -0.49 11.28
N HIS A 118 -34.23 -0.31 10.59
CA HIS A 118 -34.26 -0.19 9.14
C HIS A 118 -33.46 0.99 8.59
N PHE A 119 -33.41 2.11 9.30
CA PHE A 119 -32.56 3.22 8.90
C PHE A 119 -31.09 2.80 8.83
N PHE A 120 -30.57 2.16 9.88
CA PHE A 120 -29.17 1.71 9.91
C PHE A 120 -28.90 0.56 8.93
N THR A 121 -29.84 -0.37 8.74
CA THR A 121 -29.66 -1.43 7.73
C THR A 121 -29.63 -0.88 6.31
N ASN A 122 -30.51 0.08 6.00
CA ASN A 122 -30.53 0.74 4.70
C ASN A 122 -29.26 1.56 4.50
N TYR A 123 -28.81 2.27 5.54
CA TYR A 123 -27.57 3.02 5.51
C TYR A 123 -26.36 2.12 5.23
N SER A 124 -26.25 1.01 5.94
CA SER A 124 -25.18 0.02 5.72
C SER A 124 -25.21 -0.58 4.32
N SER A 125 -26.40 -0.76 3.74
CA SER A 125 -26.57 -1.33 2.39
C SER A 125 -26.09 -0.39 1.27
N ILE A 126 -25.98 0.92 1.54
CA ILE A 126 -25.41 1.89 0.58
C ILE A 126 -23.90 1.67 0.42
N PHE A 127 -23.23 1.12 1.43
CA PHE A 127 -21.78 0.90 1.44
C PHE A 127 -21.47 -0.60 1.66
N PRO A 128 -21.76 -1.46 0.67
CA PRO A 128 -21.70 -2.92 0.81
C PRO A 128 -20.30 -3.47 1.09
N HIS A 129 -19.25 -2.68 0.86
CA HIS A 129 -17.87 -3.06 1.17
C HIS A 129 -17.53 -2.89 2.67
N MET A 130 -18.40 -2.26 3.48
CA MET A 130 -18.18 -2.16 4.92
C MET A 130 -18.53 -3.48 5.59
N LEU A 131 -17.62 -3.98 6.43
CA LEU A 131 -17.83 -5.17 7.24
C LEU A 131 -18.99 -5.00 8.23
N GLY A 132 -19.13 -3.80 8.78
CA GLY A 132 -20.22 -3.46 9.68
C GLY A 132 -20.22 -1.99 10.08
N LEU A 133 -21.34 -1.57 10.65
CA LEU A 133 -21.61 -0.24 11.19
C LEU A 133 -21.91 -0.37 12.68
N GLY A 134 -21.07 0.26 13.50
CA GLY A 134 -21.17 0.24 14.95
C GLY A 134 -21.51 1.61 15.54
N LEU A 135 -22.18 1.60 16.69
CA LEU A 135 -22.38 2.75 17.55
C LEU A 135 -22.03 2.37 18.99
N GLY A 136 -21.02 3.03 19.55
CA GLY A 136 -20.71 2.97 20.98
C GLY A 136 -21.28 4.18 21.71
N SER A 137 -22.04 3.94 22.77
CA SER A 137 -22.52 5.00 23.67
C SER A 137 -21.45 5.41 24.66
N GLN A 138 -21.46 6.67 25.10
CA GLN A 138 -20.63 7.17 26.21
C GLN A 138 -20.88 6.40 27.52
N GLN A 139 -22.06 5.80 27.67
CA GLN A 139 -22.42 5.00 28.84
C GLN A 139 -21.89 3.55 28.75
N GLY A 140 -21.34 3.11 27.61
CA GLY A 140 -20.73 1.79 27.45
C GLY A 140 -21.59 0.76 26.72
N GLY A 141 -22.82 1.10 26.36
CA GLY A 141 -23.64 0.29 25.47
C GLY A 141 -23.13 0.31 24.03
N TYR A 142 -23.49 -0.71 23.27
CA TYR A 142 -23.06 -0.89 21.88
C TYR A 142 -24.20 -1.38 20.99
N PHE A 143 -24.21 -0.91 19.75
CA PHE A 143 -25.04 -1.40 18.66
C PHE A 143 -24.14 -1.69 17.46
N GLU A 144 -24.42 -2.75 16.73
CA GLU A 144 -23.70 -3.11 15.51
C GLU A 144 -24.63 -3.74 14.48
N TYR A 145 -24.41 -3.41 13.20
CA TYR A 145 -25.06 -4.05 12.09
C TYR A 145 -24.06 -4.40 10.97
N PRO A 146 -24.08 -5.63 10.41
CA PRO A 146 -24.79 -6.81 10.93
C PRO A 146 -24.39 -7.13 12.38
N SER A 147 -25.28 -7.74 13.15
CA SER A 147 -24.98 -8.07 14.55
C SER A 147 -24.03 -9.27 14.58
N PHE A 148 -22.75 -9.02 14.86
CA PHE A 148 -21.75 -10.06 15.15
C PHE A 148 -21.56 -10.28 16.65
N PHE A 149 -22.30 -9.52 17.46
CA PHE A 149 -22.08 -9.40 18.88
C PHE A 149 -22.65 -10.58 19.66
N SER A 150 -21.78 -11.35 20.32
CA SER A 150 -22.18 -12.45 21.22
C SER A 150 -21.51 -12.41 22.61
N GLU A 151 -20.57 -11.48 22.85
CA GLU A 151 -19.76 -11.47 24.07
C GLU A 151 -20.34 -10.59 25.17
N SER A 152 -20.60 -11.17 26.34
CA SER A 152 -20.87 -10.40 27.55
C SER A 152 -19.63 -9.60 27.97
N GLY A 153 -19.77 -8.28 28.18
CA GLY A 153 -18.72 -7.45 28.77
C GLY A 153 -17.88 -6.61 27.80
N TYR A 154 -18.27 -6.52 26.52
CA TYR A 154 -17.66 -5.55 25.60
C TYR A 154 -17.93 -4.12 26.05
N ASP A 155 -16.87 -3.32 26.14
CA ASP A 155 -16.97 -1.89 26.38
C ASP A 155 -16.37 -1.14 25.17
N PRO A 156 -17.20 -0.47 24.35
CA PRO A 156 -16.72 0.26 23.19
C PRO A 156 -15.74 1.38 23.58
N ARG A 157 -15.82 1.93 24.79
CA ARG A 157 -14.98 3.04 25.27
C ARG A 157 -13.54 2.63 25.51
N SER A 158 -13.30 1.34 25.73
CA SER A 158 -11.96 0.77 25.84
C SER A 158 -11.27 0.60 24.49
N ARG A 159 -12.02 0.69 23.38
CA ARG A 159 -11.53 0.37 22.05
C ARG A 159 -10.79 1.56 21.42
N MET A 160 -9.74 1.25 20.66
CA MET A 160 -8.92 2.26 19.97
C MET A 160 -9.77 3.21 19.12
N TRP A 161 -10.70 2.69 18.31
CA TRP A 161 -11.55 3.50 17.44
C TRP A 161 -12.39 4.53 18.22
N TYR A 162 -12.86 4.17 19.41
CA TYR A 162 -13.64 5.07 20.26
C TYR A 162 -12.75 6.17 20.85
N GLN A 163 -11.62 5.78 21.42
CA GLN A 163 -10.69 6.72 22.05
C GLN A 163 -10.11 7.71 21.04
N GLU A 164 -9.76 7.24 19.84
CA GLU A 164 -9.23 8.11 18.78
C GLU A 164 -10.30 9.06 18.23
N ALA A 165 -11.54 8.61 18.06
CA ALA A 165 -12.63 9.50 17.67
C ALA A 165 -12.88 10.60 18.72
N VAL A 166 -12.85 10.26 20.01
CA VAL A 166 -12.99 11.24 21.11
C VAL A 166 -11.84 12.25 21.11
N LYS A 167 -10.60 11.81 20.88
CA LYS A 167 -9.44 12.71 20.73
C LYS A 167 -9.60 13.65 19.52
N HIS A 168 -10.20 13.18 18.44
CA HIS A 168 -10.47 13.92 17.21
C HIS A 168 -11.92 14.44 17.15
N ARG A 169 -12.48 14.85 18.29
CA ARG A 169 -13.86 15.31 18.42
C ARG A 169 -14.31 16.20 17.25
N GLY A 170 -15.48 15.88 16.69
CA GLY A 170 -16.09 16.63 15.59
C GLY A 170 -15.41 16.42 14.23
N LYS A 171 -14.45 15.49 14.14
CA LYS A 171 -13.81 15.09 12.89
C LYS A 171 -13.83 13.57 12.79
N ALA A 172 -14.08 13.07 11.58
CA ALA A 172 -13.91 11.65 11.30
C ALA A 172 -12.40 11.31 11.32
N TYR A 173 -12.08 10.11 11.76
CA TYR A 173 -10.72 9.62 11.93
C TYR A 173 -10.61 8.20 11.37
N LEU A 174 -9.59 7.94 10.54
CA LEU A 174 -9.23 6.61 10.07
C LEU A 174 -8.27 5.95 11.08
N THR A 175 -8.66 4.79 11.59
CA THR A 175 -7.86 4.03 12.55
C THR A 175 -6.63 3.41 11.91
N GLU A 176 -5.68 3.01 12.75
CA GLU A 176 -4.73 1.98 12.36
C GLU A 176 -5.44 0.63 12.21
N PRO A 177 -4.83 -0.35 11.53
CA PRO A 177 -5.29 -1.73 11.56
C PRO A 177 -5.39 -2.24 13.01
N TYR A 178 -6.51 -2.85 13.36
CA TYR A 178 -6.72 -3.49 14.65
C TYR A 178 -7.60 -4.73 14.50
N PHE A 179 -7.51 -5.65 15.47
CA PHE A 179 -8.41 -6.81 15.51
C PHE A 179 -9.79 -6.40 16.04
N MET A 180 -10.80 -6.57 15.20
CA MET A 180 -12.20 -6.43 15.57
C MET A 180 -12.55 -7.52 16.57
N GLN A 181 -12.98 -7.15 17.78
CA GLN A 181 -13.23 -8.14 18.83
C GLN A 181 -14.42 -9.05 18.51
N THR A 182 -15.43 -8.53 17.80
CA THR A 182 -16.65 -9.27 17.47
C THR A 182 -16.44 -10.35 16.41
N THR A 183 -15.51 -10.14 15.46
CA THR A 183 -15.25 -11.11 14.37
C THR A 183 -13.86 -11.76 14.43
N GLY A 184 -12.91 -11.17 15.17
CA GLY A 184 -11.50 -11.58 15.19
C GLY A 184 -10.70 -11.11 13.97
N GLU A 185 -11.33 -10.41 13.02
CA GLU A 185 -10.67 -10.00 11.78
C GLU A 185 -9.84 -8.72 11.96
N MET A 186 -8.75 -8.60 11.20
CA MET A 186 -8.00 -7.35 11.14
C MET A 186 -8.76 -6.35 10.26
N VAL A 187 -9.13 -5.23 10.87
CA VAL A 187 -9.93 -4.19 10.22
C VAL A 187 -9.27 -2.83 10.32
N VAL A 188 -9.62 -1.97 9.38
CA VAL A 188 -9.38 -0.53 9.44
C VAL A 188 -10.73 0.14 9.44
N SER A 189 -10.92 1.21 10.22
CA SER A 189 -12.23 1.82 10.37
C SER A 189 -12.20 3.34 10.35
N VAL A 190 -13.28 3.94 9.88
CA VAL A 190 -13.54 5.37 10.05
C VAL A 190 -14.49 5.55 11.23
N ALA A 191 -14.06 6.33 12.22
CA ALA A 191 -14.83 6.61 13.42
C ALA A 191 -15.04 8.11 13.63
N ARG A 192 -16.17 8.50 14.22
CA ARG A 192 -16.50 9.91 14.52
C ARG A 192 -17.41 10.03 15.73
N THR A 193 -17.22 11.10 16.52
CA THR A 193 -18.09 11.43 17.66
C THR A 193 -19.51 11.77 17.20
N VAL A 194 -20.48 11.26 17.95
CA VAL A 194 -21.89 11.66 17.91
C VAL A 194 -22.09 12.67 19.04
N GLU A 195 -22.64 13.83 18.71
CA GLU A 195 -22.74 14.94 19.64
C GLU A 195 -24.18 15.44 19.78
N ARG A 196 -24.55 15.78 21.02
CA ARG A 196 -25.84 16.41 21.35
C ARG A 196 -25.58 17.50 22.39
N ASP A 197 -26.14 18.68 22.19
CA ASP A 197 -25.94 19.85 23.06
C ASP A 197 -24.46 20.15 23.34
N ASN A 198 -23.62 20.04 22.31
CA ASN A 198 -22.17 20.23 22.40
C ASN A 198 -21.48 19.28 23.41
N ARG A 199 -22.03 18.08 23.61
CA ARG A 199 -21.43 16.98 24.37
C ARG A 199 -21.34 15.73 23.52
N ILE A 200 -20.26 14.97 23.67
CA ILE A 200 -20.13 13.65 23.05
C ILE A 200 -21.08 12.70 23.78
N ILE A 201 -21.99 12.07 23.06
CA ILE A 201 -22.91 11.05 23.60
C ILE A 201 -22.59 9.64 23.09
N GLY A 202 -21.70 9.54 22.09
CA GLY A 202 -21.25 8.28 21.54
C GLY A 202 -20.26 8.47 20.40
N VAL A 203 -19.94 7.37 19.74
CA VAL A 203 -19.07 7.30 18.56
C VAL A 203 -19.69 6.33 17.58
N VAL A 204 -19.81 6.72 16.32
CA VAL A 204 -20.12 5.82 15.21
C VAL A 204 -18.82 5.37 14.54
N VAL A 205 -18.82 4.13 14.05
CA VAL A 205 -17.67 3.52 13.38
C VAL A 205 -18.14 2.63 12.25
N ALA A 206 -17.43 2.65 11.12
CA ALA A 206 -17.57 1.63 10.09
C ALA A 206 -16.20 1.15 9.64
N GLY A 207 -16.08 -0.15 9.40
CA GLY A 207 -14.81 -0.81 9.12
C GLY A 207 -14.79 -1.63 7.83
N TRP A 208 -13.58 -1.87 7.33
CA TRP A 208 -13.28 -2.79 6.24
C TRP A 208 -12.31 -3.84 6.72
N ASN A 209 -12.48 -5.05 6.21
CA ASN A 209 -11.50 -6.11 6.35
C ASN A 209 -10.22 -5.73 5.57
N VAL A 210 -9.07 -5.79 6.22
CA VAL A 210 -7.77 -5.43 5.62
C VAL A 210 -7.38 -6.42 4.51
N GLU A 211 -7.71 -7.70 4.68
CA GLU A 211 -7.42 -8.74 3.70
C GLU A 211 -8.25 -8.55 2.41
N ASP A 212 -9.50 -8.10 2.52
CA ASP A 212 -10.32 -7.80 1.34
C ASP A 212 -9.80 -6.56 0.60
N LEU A 213 -9.43 -5.50 1.32
CA LEU A 213 -8.76 -4.33 0.71
C LEU A 213 -7.45 -4.73 0.03
N LYS A 214 -6.67 -5.63 0.64
CA LYS A 214 -5.43 -6.15 0.06
C LYS A 214 -5.71 -6.91 -1.23
N LYS A 215 -6.69 -7.82 -1.25
CA LYS A 215 -7.10 -8.55 -2.47
C LYS A 215 -7.57 -7.61 -3.57
N GLU A 216 -8.34 -6.57 -3.24
CA GLU A 216 -8.76 -5.55 -4.20
C GLU A 216 -7.57 -4.82 -4.81
N ILE A 217 -6.55 -4.49 -4.02
CA ILE A 217 -5.33 -3.82 -4.50
C ILE A 217 -4.47 -4.78 -5.35
N GLU A 218 -4.35 -6.04 -4.94
CA GLU A 218 -3.57 -7.06 -5.65
C GLU A 218 -4.10 -7.34 -7.07
N GLN A 219 -5.41 -7.15 -7.30
CA GLN A 219 -6.02 -7.26 -8.63
C GLN A 219 -5.44 -6.27 -9.65
N PHE A 220 -4.89 -5.14 -9.20
CA PHE A 220 -4.30 -4.15 -10.10
C PHE A 220 -2.88 -4.50 -10.55
N GLY A 221 -2.18 -5.41 -9.86
CA GLY A 221 -0.90 -6.04 -10.25
C GLY A 221 0.23 -5.11 -10.69
N VAL A 222 1.29 -4.94 -9.89
CA VAL A 222 2.48 -4.16 -10.30
C VAL A 222 3.54 -5.08 -10.92
N GLY A 223 3.52 -5.22 -12.25
CA GLY A 223 4.48 -6.07 -12.96
C GLY A 223 4.39 -7.55 -12.53
N THR A 224 5.52 -8.25 -12.47
CA THR A 224 5.58 -9.67 -12.10
C THR A 224 5.87 -9.94 -10.61
N SER A 225 6.43 -8.96 -9.89
CA SER A 225 6.86 -9.12 -8.49
C SER A 225 6.69 -7.85 -7.65
N GLY A 226 6.14 -6.78 -8.23
CA GLY A 226 5.87 -5.55 -7.51
C GLY A 226 4.65 -5.67 -6.62
N TYR A 227 4.60 -4.84 -5.58
CA TYR A 227 3.53 -4.78 -4.62
C TYR A 227 3.21 -3.32 -4.29
N VAL A 228 2.02 -3.08 -3.74
CA VAL A 228 1.57 -1.76 -3.31
C VAL A 228 1.54 -1.73 -1.79
N ILE A 229 2.08 -0.66 -1.21
CA ILE A 229 1.96 -0.37 0.22
C ILE A 229 0.97 0.77 0.38
N MET A 230 0.08 0.65 1.36
CA MET A 230 -0.82 1.72 1.75
C MET A 230 -0.42 2.26 3.12
N LEU A 231 -0.28 3.57 3.21
CA LEU A 231 -0.02 4.29 4.45
C LEU A 231 -1.18 5.22 4.76
N SER A 232 -1.46 5.43 6.05
CA SER A 232 -2.30 6.53 6.51
C SER A 232 -1.57 7.86 6.30
N GLN A 233 -2.31 8.96 6.37
CA GLN A 233 -1.74 10.32 6.30
C GLN A 233 -0.68 10.59 7.39
N ASN A 234 -0.67 9.81 8.47
CA ASN A 234 0.28 9.91 9.57
C ASN A 234 1.45 8.90 9.43
N ASN A 235 1.74 8.45 8.20
CA ASN A 235 2.79 7.48 7.87
C ASN A 235 2.65 6.12 8.58
N LYS A 236 1.44 5.74 8.99
CA LYS A 236 1.18 4.43 9.62
C LYS A 236 0.81 3.42 8.56
N MET A 237 1.35 2.21 8.65
CA MET A 237 1.13 1.16 7.66
C MET A 237 -0.30 0.61 7.78
N ILE A 238 -1.02 0.61 6.66
CA ILE A 238 -2.39 0.06 6.55
C ILE A 238 -2.34 -1.28 5.83
N ILE A 239 -1.66 -1.33 4.67
CA ILE A 239 -1.48 -2.55 3.86
C ILE A 239 -0.01 -2.68 3.50
N SER A 240 0.53 -3.88 3.69
CA SER A 240 1.89 -4.26 3.27
C SER A 240 1.93 -5.74 2.92
N PRO A 241 2.75 -6.13 1.92
CA PRO A 241 2.91 -7.53 1.49
C PRO A 241 3.36 -8.47 2.62
N ASN A 242 4.09 -7.95 3.62
CA ASN A 242 4.69 -8.73 4.71
C ASN A 242 3.96 -8.58 6.05
N THR A 243 2.70 -8.13 6.06
CA THR A 243 1.90 -8.14 7.29
C THR A 243 1.48 -9.59 7.57
N VAL A 244 2.42 -10.36 8.11
CA VAL A 244 2.19 -11.69 8.67
C VAL A 244 1.47 -11.50 9.99
N ASN A 245 0.40 -12.28 10.19
CA ASN A 245 -0.29 -12.50 11.45
C ASN A 245 0.69 -12.44 12.64
N GLY A 246 0.56 -11.40 13.45
CA GLY A 246 1.19 -11.27 14.76
C GLY A 246 0.16 -11.52 15.84
#